data_AF-A0A6N8V4X0-F1
#
_entry.id   AF-A0A6N8V4X0-F1
#
_cell.length_a   1.000
_cell.length_b   1.000
_cell.length_c   1.000
_cell.angle_alpha   90.00
_cell.angle_beta   90.00
_cell.angle_gamma   90.00
#
_symmetry.space_group_name_H-M   'P 1'
#
loop_
_entity.id
_entity.type
_entity.pdbx_description
1 polymer ?
#
loop_
_entity_poly.entity_id
_entity_poly.type
_entity_poly.pdbx_seq_one_letter_code
_entity_poly.pdbx_strand_id
1 'polypeptide(L)' 'MARRPRDTQRYHITGVRGRILHTGITNDAGRRLQEHRRDLGQTVKMRKVGPKVTRPSAIEWEREQRKKGKPTGP' A
#
# COMPACT_ATOMS: atom_id res chain seq x y z
N MET A 1 -16.63 -23.52 -4.85
CA MET A 1 -16.25 -22.11 -5.14
C MET A 1 -14.83 -21.88 -4.64
N ALA A 2 -13.85 -21.64 -5.51
CA ALA A 2 -12.48 -21.36 -5.09
C ALA A 2 -12.46 -20.02 -4.32
N ARG A 3 -12.10 -20.04 -3.03
CA ARG A 3 -11.89 -18.80 -2.26
C ARG A 3 -10.72 -18.06 -2.91
N ARG A 4 -10.96 -16.85 -3.41
CA ARG A 4 -9.87 -15.98 -3.91
C ARG A 4 -8.81 -15.84 -2.80
N PRO A 5 -7.51 -16.00 -3.12
CA PRO A 5 -6.47 -15.92 -2.11
C PRO A 5 -6.47 -14.53 -1.44
N ARG A 6 -6.24 -14.52 -0.13
CA ARG A 6 -6.08 -13.30 0.69
C ARG A 6 -4.59 -12.99 0.80
N ASP A 7 -3.97 -12.73 -0.34
CA ASP A 7 -2.53 -12.53 -0.48
C ASP A 7 -2.14 -11.05 -0.59
N THR A 8 -3.13 -10.15 -0.78
CA THR A 8 -2.88 -8.73 -1.01
C THR A 8 -2.87 -7.94 0.30
N GLN A 9 -1.77 -7.23 0.55
CA GLN A 9 -1.56 -6.34 1.69
C GLN A 9 -1.80 -4.89 1.30
N ARG A 10 -2.60 -4.19 2.10
CA ARG A 10 -2.78 -2.74 2.02
C ARG A 10 -1.70 -2.04 2.83
N TYR A 11 -1.17 -0.92 2.35
CA TYR A 11 -0.10 -0.20 3.04
C TYR A 11 -0.11 1.32 2.80
N HIS A 12 0.54 2.05 3.70
CA HIS A 12 0.92 3.44 3.56
C HIS A 12 2.44 3.55 3.60
N ILE A 13 3.01 4.31 2.67
CA ILE A 13 4.39 4.81 2.78
C ILE A 13 4.36 6.12 3.54
N THR A 14 5.11 6.16 4.63
CA THR A 14 5.29 7.34 5.47
C THR A 14 6.72 7.83 5.38
N GLY A 15 6.91 9.14 5.24
CA GLY A 15 8.22 9.77 5.34
C GLY A 15 8.70 9.93 6.78
N VAL A 16 9.87 10.56 6.93
CA VAL A 16 10.56 10.78 8.23
C VAL A 16 9.68 11.53 9.25
N ARG A 17 8.80 12.41 8.78
CA ARG A 17 7.88 13.22 9.60
C ARG A 17 6.52 12.55 9.84
N GLY A 18 6.37 11.25 9.54
CA GLY A 18 5.10 10.52 9.71
C GLY A 18 4.00 10.90 8.70
N ARG A 19 4.29 11.78 7.74
CA ARG A 19 3.36 12.15 6.66
C ARG A 19 3.21 11.00 5.68
N ILE A 20 1.97 10.69 5.30
CA ILE A 20 1.67 9.71 4.27
C ILE A 20 2.11 10.29 2.93
N LEU A 21 3.14 9.70 2.34
CA LEU A 21 3.65 10.09 1.03
C LEU A 21 2.96 9.31 -0.08
N HIS A 22 2.62 8.05 0.20
CA HIS A 22 2.01 7.17 -0.78
C HIS A 22 1.13 6.13 -0.11
N THR A 23 0.11 5.66 -0.81
CA THR A 23 -0.83 4.64 -0.37
C THR A 23 -1.03 3.65 -1.50
N GLY A 24 -1.01 2.36 -1.18
CA GLY A 24 -1.26 1.37 -2.21
C GLY A 24 -1.45 -0.03 -1.68
N ILE A 25 -1.56 -0.95 -2.63
CA ILE A 25 -1.72 -2.39 -2.37
C ILE A 25 -0.55 -3.16 -2.96
N THR A 26 -0.14 -4.25 -2.30
CA THR A 26 0.92 -5.12 -2.80
C THR A 26 0.72 -6.55 -2.33
N ASN A 27 1.05 -7.52 -3.19
CA ASN A 27 1.23 -8.91 -2.79
C ASN A 27 2.63 -9.16 -2.22
N ASP A 28 3.61 -8.32 -2.59
CA ASP A 28 4.99 -8.40 -2.12
C ASP A 28 5.43 -7.07 -1.46
N ALA A 29 5.42 -7.04 -0.13
CA ALA A 29 5.79 -5.86 0.64
C ALA A 29 7.29 -5.52 0.54
N GLY A 30 8.14 -6.53 0.43
CA GLY A 30 9.59 -6.37 0.47
C GLY A 30 10.12 -5.73 -0.81
N ARG A 31 9.69 -6.25 -1.96
CA ARG A 31 10.01 -5.68 -3.27
C ARG A 31 9.50 -4.25 -3.38
N ARG A 32 8.22 -4.02 -3.02
CA ARG A 32 7.60 -2.70 -3.16
C ARG A 32 8.26 -1.64 -2.29
N LEU A 33 8.65 -1.98 -1.06
CA LEU A 33 9.39 -1.05 -0.19
C LEU A 33 10.75 -0.68 -0.78
N GLN A 34 11.46 -1.62 -1.42
CA GLN A 34 12.74 -1.30 -2.07
C GLN A 34 12.57 -0.36 -3.26
N GLU A 35 11.54 -0.56 -4.08
CA GLU A 35 11.20 0.37 -5.16
C GLU A 35 10.90 1.77 -4.61
N HIS A 36 10.05 1.85 -3.58
CA HIS A 36 9.73 3.12 -2.92
C HIS A 36 10.96 3.79 -2.28
N ARG A 37 11.90 3.02 -1.74
CA ARG A 37 13.16 3.58 -1.20
C ARG A 37 14.06 4.14 -2.29
N ARG A 38 14.01 3.60 -3.51
CA ARG A 38 14.74 4.14 -4.66
C ARG A 38 14.08 5.40 -5.21
N ASP A 39 12.76 5.42 -5.27
CA ASP A 39 11.98 6.51 -5.88
C ASP A 39 11.76 7.70 -4.92
N LEU A 40 11.33 7.41 -3.68
CA LEU A 40 10.98 8.40 -2.65
C LEU A 40 12.10 8.64 -1.61
N GLY A 41 13.21 7.90 -1.72
CA GLY A 41 14.37 8.00 -0.83
C GLY A 41 14.39 6.96 0.29
N GLN A 42 15.60 6.63 0.77
CA GLN A 42 15.83 5.51 1.70
C GLN A 42 15.15 5.65 3.08
N THR A 43 14.69 6.86 3.41
CA THR A 43 14.10 7.20 4.72
C THR A 43 12.60 6.89 4.81
N VAL A 44 11.98 6.42 3.72
CA VAL A 44 10.57 6.04 3.73
C VAL A 44 10.32 4.71 4.45
N LYS A 45 9.19 4.63 5.15
CA LYS A 45 8.74 3.45 5.90
C LYS A 45 7.40 2.98 5.37
N MET A 46 7.25 1.68 5.18
CA MET A 46 5.97 1.06 4.83
C MET A 46 5.22 0.62 6.08
N ARG A 47 4.05 1.23 6.34
CA ARG A 47 3.10 0.81 7.37
C ARG A 47 2.00 -0.05 6.75
N LYS A 48 1.85 -1.27 7.25
CA LYS A 48 0.75 -2.17 6.86
C LYS A 48 -0.58 -1.68 7.43
N VAL A 49 -1.63 -1.78 6.63
CA VAL A 49 -3.01 -1.40 7.01
C VAL A 49 -3.86 -2.65 7.09
N GLY A 50 -4.04 -3.13 8.33
CA GLY A 50 -4.88 -4.30 8.62
C GLY A 50 -4.34 -5.62 8.03
N PRO A 51 -5.16 -6.69 8.07
CA PRO A 51 -4.78 -8.00 7.56
C PRO A 51 -4.75 -8.03 6.02
N LYS A 52 -4.11 -9.06 5.48
CA LYS A 52 -4.15 -9.39 4.05
C LYS A 52 -5.59 -9.68 3.63
N VAL A 53 -5.98 -9.13 2.48
CA VAL A 53 -7.30 -9.24 1.89
C VAL A 53 -7.19 -9.76 0.47
N THR A 54 -8.33 -10.04 -0.15
CA THR A 54 -8.37 -10.37 -1.57
C THR A 54 -7.99 -9.15 -2.39
N ARG A 55 -7.34 -9.37 -3.54
CA ARG A 55 -7.00 -8.31 -4.50
C ARG A 55 -8.17 -7.35 -4.83
N PRO A 56 -9.40 -7.81 -5.15
CA PRO A 56 -10.53 -6.90 -5.39
C PRO A 56 -10.84 -6.00 -4.20
N SER A 57 -10.92 -6.54 -2.98
CA SER A 57 -11.18 -5.73 -1.79
C SER A 57 -10.04 -4.75 -1.48
N ALA A 58 -8.80 -5.11 -1.84
CA ALA A 58 -7.66 -4.21 -1.75
C ALA A 58 -7.78 -3.04 -2.75
N ILE A 59 -8.16 -3.32 -4.01
CA ILE A 59 -8.38 -2.31 -5.05
C ILE A 59 -9.52 -1.36 -4.64
N GLU A 60 -10.62 -1.88 -4.12
CA GLU A 60 -11.72 -1.05 -3.60
C GLU A 60 -11.23 -0.13 -2.49
N TRP A 61 -10.44 -0.67 -1.54
CA TRP A 61 -9.85 0.14 -0.49
C TRP A 61 -8.95 1.26 -1.03
N GLU A 62 -8.13 0.98 -2.04
CA GLU A 62 -7.25 1.97 -2.66
C GLU A 62 -8.04 3.07 -3.36
N ARG A 63 -9.10 2.71 -4.10
CA ARG A 63 -10.04 3.67 -4.71
C ARG A 63 -10.69 4.56 -3.66
N GLU A 64 -11.09 4.00 -2.52
CA GLU A 64 -11.64 4.75 -1.40
C GLU A 64 -10.60 5.70 -0.77
N GLN A 65 -9.32 5.31 -0.70
CA GLN A 65 -8.26 6.22 -0.24
C GLN A 65 -8.07 7.39 -1.23
N ARG A 66 -8.13 7.12 -2.54
CA ARG A 66 -8.06 8.15 -3.57
C ARG A 66 -9.22 9.15 -3.46
N LYS A 67 -10.45 8.66 -3.25
CA LYS A 67 -11.63 9.52 -3.00
C LYS A 67 -11.47 10.38 -1.75
N LYS A 68 -10.79 9.87 -0.72
CA LYS A 68 -10.47 10.60 0.52
C LYS A 68 -9.33 11.61 0.36
N GLY A 69 -8.80 11.80 -0.85
CA GLY A 69 -7.72 12.75 -1.13
C GLY A 69 -6.33 12.28 -0.66
N LYS A 70 -6.15 10.98 -0.39
CA LYS A 70 -4.82 10.45 -0.06
C LYS A 70 -3.98 10.30 -1.33
N PRO A 71 -2.65 10.49 -1.23
CA PRO A 71 -1.75 10.20 -2.34
C PRO A 71 -1.73 8.68 -2.58
N THR A 72 -2.49 8.23 -3.57
CA THR A 72 -2.49 6.87 -4.08
C THR A 72 -1.64 6.79 -5.34
N GLY A 73 -0.88 5.71 -5.52
CA GLY A 73 -0.09 5.50 -6.73
C GLY A 73 -0.92 5.33 -8.00
N PRO A 74 -0.39 5.72 -9.17
CA PRO A 74 -0.82 5.16 -10.45
C PRO A 74 -0.50 3.65 -10.55
#